data_AF-A0A955WKX3-F1
#
_entry.id   AF-A0A955WKX3-F1
#
_cell.length_a   1.000
_cell.length_b   1.000
_cell.length_c   1.000
_cell.angle_alpha   90.00
_cell.angle_beta   90.00
_cell.angle_gamma   90.00
#
_symmetry.space_group_name_H-M   'P 1'
#
loop_
_entity.id
_entity.type
_entity.pdbx_description
1 polymer ?
#
loop_
_entity_poly.entity_id
_entity_poly.type
_entity_poly.pdbx_seq_one_letter_code
_entity_poly.pdbx_strand_id
1 'polypeptide(L)'
;VYGVGLVHDGEQIFATRHLQRELATLIERRIGQGAFGPGTPLWSWLSGEVAPARHAPMRGLRAPRPLTEGQREVAELFLGSNLTAAQGPPGTGKTELIGNLAAAALVERVRGFVDGGRMDRGPMVVASTNNRAVDNVLEPLAAGDWPGPPLGLRVGNLEVTATATVELIGRTLNWLEAHSTDAVTAEAALDAEKAAFNGAFEALTDADAPRVRALADADRQAELAERVAAHEAALADGPADAPTLRPLLTEAIEALTGLVGKLESLERVLDGRRTEVLATVLDRWRRIAKR
;
A
#
# COMPACT_ATOMS: atom_id res chain seq x y z
N VAL A 1 1.53 -19.40 1.35
CA VAL A 1 0.17 -19.42 1.96
C VAL A 1 -0.81 -19.24 0.82
N TYR A 2 -1.60 -20.27 0.49
CA TYR A 2 -2.61 -20.15 -0.56
C TYR A 2 -3.72 -19.19 -0.09
N GLY A 3 -4.18 -18.31 -0.97
CA GLY A 3 -5.32 -17.46 -0.68
C GLY A 3 -6.55 -18.31 -0.36
N VAL A 4 -7.24 -17.98 0.74
CA VAL A 4 -8.54 -18.59 1.04
C VAL A 4 -9.53 -18.08 0.01
N GLY A 5 -9.98 -18.94 -0.90
CA GLY A 5 -11.05 -18.64 -1.85
C GLY A 5 -12.40 -19.00 -1.25
N LEU A 6 -13.31 -18.04 -1.14
CA LEU A 6 -14.71 -18.31 -0.89
C LEU A 6 -15.40 -18.55 -2.24
N VAL A 7 -15.85 -19.79 -2.46
CA VAL A 7 -16.61 -20.16 -3.65
C VAL A 7 -18.08 -20.10 -3.27
N HIS A 8 -18.84 -19.22 -3.93
CA HIS A 8 -20.27 -19.06 -3.72
C HIS A 8 -21.03 -19.41 -5.01
N ASP A 9 -22.15 -20.11 -4.86
CA ASP A 9 -23.01 -20.49 -5.96
C ASP A 9 -23.84 -19.28 -6.43
N GLY A 10 -23.57 -18.84 -7.67
CA GLY A 10 -24.20 -17.68 -8.29
C GLY A 10 -25.64 -17.89 -8.72
N GLU A 11 -26.18 -19.12 -8.68
CA GLU A 11 -27.57 -19.40 -9.02
C GLU A 11 -28.56 -18.97 -7.91
N GLN A 12 -28.06 -18.55 -6.75
CA GLN A 12 -28.90 -18.12 -5.64
C GLN A 12 -29.48 -16.71 -5.86
N ILE A 13 -30.81 -16.62 -5.79
CA ILE A 13 -31.61 -15.40 -5.98
C ILE A 13 -31.26 -14.28 -4.96
N PHE A 14 -30.50 -14.59 -3.89
CA PHE A 14 -30.05 -13.64 -2.86
C PHE A 14 -28.57 -13.81 -2.46
N ALA A 15 -27.66 -13.99 -3.43
CA ALA A 15 -26.24 -14.24 -3.21
C ALA A 15 -25.57 -13.29 -2.18
N THR A 16 -25.90 -11.99 -2.16
CA THR A 16 -25.33 -11.02 -1.21
C THR A 16 -25.77 -11.25 0.24
N ARG A 17 -27.01 -11.67 0.49
CA ARG A 17 -27.52 -11.93 1.85
C ARG A 17 -26.92 -13.20 2.42
N HIS A 18 -26.74 -14.22 1.58
CA HIS A 18 -26.08 -15.46 1.97
C HIS A 18 -24.59 -15.26 2.20
N LEU A 19 -23.90 -14.49 1.34
CA LEU A 19 -22.50 -14.13 1.53
C LEU A 19 -22.28 -13.34 2.83
N GLN A 20 -23.13 -12.36 3.16
CA GLN A 20 -23.03 -11.63 4.43
C GLN A 20 -23.19 -12.56 5.65
N ARG A 21 -24.15 -13.48 5.61
CA ARG A 21 -24.36 -14.47 6.68
C ARG A 21 -23.18 -15.46 6.79
N GLU A 22 -22.65 -15.90 5.65
CA GLU A 22 -21.50 -16.80 5.60
C GLU A 22 -20.22 -16.11 6.08
N LEU A 23 -20.00 -14.85 5.71
CA LEU A 23 -18.93 -14.03 6.26
C LEU A 23 -19.09 -13.89 7.77
N ALA A 24 -20.27 -13.52 8.27
CA ALA A 24 -20.55 -13.47 9.72
C ALA A 24 -20.25 -14.81 10.43
N THR A 25 -20.65 -15.93 9.83
CA THR A 25 -20.39 -17.27 10.39
C THR A 25 -18.90 -17.64 10.36
N LEU A 26 -18.18 -17.27 9.30
CA LEU A 26 -16.74 -17.50 9.17
C LEU A 26 -15.95 -16.66 10.18
N ILE A 27 -16.40 -15.42 10.40
CA ILE A 27 -15.86 -14.51 11.41
C ILE A 27 -16.03 -15.14 12.78
N GLU A 28 -17.25 -15.50 13.18
CA GLU A 28 -17.51 -16.14 14.48
C GLU A 28 -16.63 -17.38 14.73
N ARG A 29 -16.32 -18.14 13.69
CA ARG A 29 -15.55 -19.40 13.80
C ARG A 29 -14.03 -19.25 13.62
N ARG A 30 -13.56 -18.17 13.00
CA ARG A 30 -12.14 -17.99 12.60
C ARG A 30 -11.56 -16.60 12.86
N ILE A 31 -12.27 -15.73 13.60
CA ILE A 31 -11.73 -14.48 14.14
C ILE A 31 -10.33 -14.75 14.72
N GLY A 32 -9.35 -13.97 14.27
CA GLY A 32 -7.98 -14.08 14.77
C GLY A 32 -7.06 -15.03 13.99
N GLN A 33 -7.55 -15.74 12.96
CA GLN A 33 -6.77 -16.75 12.25
C GLN A 33 -6.64 -16.49 10.75
N GLY A 34 -5.41 -16.56 10.23
CA GLY A 34 -5.11 -16.50 8.80
C GLY A 34 -5.65 -15.23 8.13
N ALA A 35 -6.47 -15.39 7.08
CA ALA A 35 -7.08 -14.28 6.35
C ALA A 35 -8.07 -13.44 7.18
N PHE A 36 -8.51 -13.96 8.34
CA PHE A 36 -9.42 -13.31 9.28
C PHE A 36 -8.72 -12.86 10.57
N GLY A 37 -7.39 -12.79 10.57
CA GLY A 37 -6.59 -12.31 11.69
C GLY A 37 -6.34 -10.79 11.66
N PRO A 38 -5.89 -10.21 12.79
CA PRO A 38 -5.48 -8.81 12.86
C PRO A 38 -4.50 -8.43 11.74
N GLY A 39 -4.68 -7.23 11.19
CA GLY A 39 -3.83 -6.70 10.13
C GLY A 39 -4.20 -7.14 8.71
N THR A 40 -5.32 -7.85 8.50
CA THR A 40 -5.84 -8.07 7.14
C THR A 40 -6.89 -7.00 6.76
N PRO A 41 -7.06 -6.69 5.45
CA PRO A 41 -8.10 -5.75 5.01
C PRO A 41 -9.50 -6.18 5.45
N LEU A 42 -9.77 -7.49 5.40
CA LEU A 42 -11.05 -8.07 5.79
C LEU A 42 -11.27 -7.92 7.30
N TRP A 43 -10.25 -8.18 8.13
CA TRP A 43 -10.33 -7.92 9.57
C TRP A 43 -10.68 -6.47 9.87
N SER A 44 -9.96 -5.51 9.27
CA SER A 44 -10.21 -4.09 9.51
C SER A 44 -11.59 -3.64 9.08
N TRP A 45 -12.09 -4.16 7.95
CA TRP A 45 -13.46 -3.86 7.50
C TRP A 45 -14.53 -4.38 8.46
N LEU A 46 -14.33 -5.57 9.03
CA LEU A 46 -15.33 -6.24 9.87
C LEU A 46 -15.32 -5.81 11.33
N SER A 47 -14.13 -5.63 11.90
CA SER A 47 -13.95 -5.23 13.30
C SER A 47 -14.09 -3.72 13.50
N GLY A 48 -13.90 -2.94 12.44
CA GLY A 48 -13.69 -1.49 12.54
C GLY A 48 -12.31 -1.12 13.08
N GLU A 49 -11.47 -2.09 13.43
CA GLU A 49 -10.09 -1.87 13.88
C GLU A 49 -9.18 -1.67 12.66
N VAL A 50 -8.84 -0.41 12.39
CA VAL A 50 -7.95 -0.06 11.30
C VAL A 50 -6.52 0.03 11.83
N ALA A 51 -5.59 -0.66 11.18
CA ALA A 51 -4.17 -0.46 11.47
C ALA A 51 -3.77 0.99 11.16
N PRO A 52 -2.76 1.55 11.86
CA PRO A 52 -2.30 2.91 11.59
C PRO A 52 -2.02 3.11 10.10
N ALA A 53 -2.50 4.24 9.56
CA ALA A 53 -2.25 4.62 8.19
C ALA A 53 -0.74 4.68 7.92
N ARG A 54 -0.31 4.03 6.84
CA ARG A 54 1.07 4.01 6.39
C ARG A 54 1.15 4.29 4.91
N HIS A 55 2.18 4.99 4.51
CA HIS A 55 2.44 5.32 3.12
C HIS A 55 3.64 4.55 2.58
N ALA A 56 3.55 4.14 1.32
CA ALA A 56 4.66 3.58 0.55
C ALA A 56 4.79 4.31 -0.80
N PRO A 57 6.02 4.50 -1.32
CA PRO A 57 6.23 5.26 -2.54
C PRO A 57 5.59 4.59 -3.76
N MET A 58 5.00 5.41 -4.64
CA MET A 58 4.42 4.97 -5.90
C MET A 58 5.50 4.80 -6.98
N ARG A 59 5.94 3.56 -7.22
CA ARG A 59 7.07 3.22 -8.12
C ARG A 59 6.67 2.75 -9.52
N GLY A 60 5.39 2.70 -9.84
CA GLY A 60 4.91 2.30 -11.17
C GLY A 60 3.82 3.23 -11.67
N LEU A 61 3.85 3.54 -12.97
CA LEU A 61 2.81 4.31 -13.65
C LEU A 61 2.48 3.62 -14.97
N ARG A 62 1.19 3.49 -15.27
CA ARG A 62 0.72 2.94 -16.55
C ARG A 62 0.85 3.95 -17.68
N ALA A 63 0.53 5.21 -17.39
CA ALA A 63 0.55 6.30 -18.36
C ALA A 63 1.59 7.35 -17.94
N PRO A 64 2.22 8.05 -18.91
CA PRO A 64 3.21 9.09 -18.61
C PRO A 64 2.61 10.35 -17.98
N ARG A 65 1.28 10.42 -17.81
CA ARG A 65 0.64 11.53 -17.11
C ARG A 65 0.93 11.43 -15.61
N PRO A 66 1.45 12.50 -14.99
CA PRO A 66 1.67 12.51 -13.56
C PRO A 66 0.33 12.42 -12.82
N LEU A 67 0.33 11.69 -11.71
CA LEU A 67 -0.78 11.71 -10.75
C LEU A 67 -0.96 13.12 -10.18
N THR A 68 -2.20 13.53 -9.97
CA THR A 68 -2.48 14.71 -9.12
C THR A 68 -2.04 14.43 -7.68
N GLU A 69 -1.88 15.48 -6.87
CA GLU A 69 -1.50 15.35 -5.46
C GLU A 69 -2.44 14.39 -4.69
N GLY A 70 -3.75 14.60 -4.79
CA GLY A 70 -4.72 13.71 -4.13
C GLY A 70 -4.75 12.29 -4.67
N GLN A 71 -4.50 12.08 -5.98
CA GLN A 71 -4.37 10.72 -6.52
C GLN A 71 -3.10 10.03 -6.00
N ARG A 72 -2.00 10.77 -5.90
CA ARG A 72 -0.73 10.27 -5.38
C ARG A 72 -0.84 9.93 -3.90
N GLU A 73 -1.45 10.80 -3.10
CA GLU A 73 -1.71 10.55 -1.68
C GLU A 73 -2.49 9.26 -1.48
N VAL A 74 -3.61 9.09 -2.19
CA VAL A 74 -4.41 7.86 -2.14
C VAL A 74 -3.59 6.65 -2.59
N ALA A 75 -2.78 6.78 -3.64
CA ALA A 75 -1.96 5.68 -4.15
C ALA A 75 -0.92 5.23 -3.12
N GLU A 76 -0.19 6.19 -2.55
CA GLU A 76 0.87 5.92 -1.58
C GLU A 76 0.30 5.36 -0.27
N LEU A 77 -0.87 5.85 0.16
CA LEU A 77 -1.61 5.29 1.29
C LEU A 77 -2.07 3.86 1.01
N PHE A 78 -2.64 3.59 -0.17
CA PHE A 78 -3.04 2.23 -0.59
C PHE A 78 -1.86 1.25 -0.61
N LEU A 79 -0.67 1.69 -1.05
CA LEU A 79 0.50 0.82 -1.11
C LEU A 79 1.12 0.54 0.27
N GLY A 80 0.95 1.43 1.24
CA GLY A 80 1.50 1.27 2.59
C GLY A 80 0.51 0.69 3.61
N SER A 81 -0.79 0.78 3.36
CA SER A 81 -1.85 0.41 4.30
C SER A 81 -2.61 -0.86 3.88
N ASN A 82 -3.23 -1.53 4.84
CA ASN A 82 -4.03 -2.73 4.58
C ASN A 82 -5.45 -2.40 4.09
N LEU A 83 -5.97 -1.23 4.41
CA LEU A 83 -7.30 -0.79 3.98
C LEU A 83 -7.27 0.71 3.71
N THR A 84 -7.72 1.09 2.51
CA THR A 84 -7.78 2.48 2.09
C THR A 84 -9.14 2.75 1.47
N ALA A 85 -9.83 3.77 1.99
CA ALA A 85 -11.05 4.29 1.39
C ALA A 85 -10.73 5.59 0.65
N ALA A 86 -11.10 5.65 -0.63
CA ALA A 86 -10.86 6.82 -1.47
C ALA A 86 -12.18 7.32 -2.06
N GLN A 87 -12.43 8.62 -1.93
CA GLN A 87 -13.60 9.27 -2.52
C GLN A 87 -13.15 10.17 -3.68
N GLY A 88 -13.66 9.87 -4.88
CA GLY A 88 -13.42 10.68 -6.07
C GLY A 88 -14.73 11.08 -6.76
N PRO A 89 -15.02 12.39 -6.89
CA PRO A 89 -16.10 12.90 -7.73
C PRO A 89 -16.03 12.37 -9.18
N PRO A 90 -17.13 12.43 -9.96
CA PRO A 90 -17.09 12.09 -11.37
C PRO A 90 -15.99 12.86 -12.11
N GLY A 91 -15.24 12.18 -12.98
CA GLY A 91 -14.17 12.78 -13.78
C GLY A 91 -12.79 12.92 -13.11
N THR A 92 -12.61 12.50 -11.85
CA THR A 92 -11.33 12.62 -11.11
C THR A 92 -10.28 11.54 -11.44
N GLY A 93 -10.47 10.77 -12.51
CA GLY A 93 -9.48 9.79 -12.95
C GLY A 93 -9.38 8.52 -12.09
N LYS A 94 -10.44 8.10 -11.40
CA LYS A 94 -10.45 6.87 -10.57
C LYS A 94 -9.95 5.62 -11.32
N THR A 95 -10.39 5.44 -12.57
CA THR A 95 -9.94 4.33 -13.42
C THR A 95 -8.45 4.42 -13.74
N GLU A 96 -7.93 5.63 -13.96
CA GLU A 96 -6.51 5.87 -14.21
C GLU A 96 -5.67 5.58 -12.96
N LEU A 97 -6.14 6.01 -11.80
CA LEU A 97 -5.53 5.68 -10.50
C LEU A 97 -5.43 4.16 -10.30
N ILE A 98 -6.52 3.41 -10.52
CA ILE A 98 -6.49 1.94 -10.40
C ILE A 98 -5.49 1.31 -11.38
N GLY A 99 -5.42 1.82 -12.62
CA GLY A 99 -4.44 1.36 -13.61
C GLY A 99 -2.99 1.61 -13.16
N ASN A 100 -2.72 2.77 -12.56
CA ASN A 100 -1.41 3.08 -12.00
C ASN A 100 -1.09 2.18 -10.79
N LEU A 101 -2.06 1.89 -9.93
CA LEU A 101 -1.89 0.94 -8.82
C LEU A 101 -1.56 -0.47 -9.32
N ALA A 102 -2.18 -0.92 -10.41
CA ALA A 102 -1.85 -2.19 -11.05
C ALA A 102 -0.41 -2.21 -11.59
N ALA A 103 0.04 -1.11 -12.19
CA ALA A 103 1.43 -0.96 -12.65
C ALA A 103 2.42 -1.01 -11.47
N ALA A 104 2.14 -0.28 -10.38
CA ALA A 104 2.98 -0.32 -9.18
C ALA A 104 3.04 -1.72 -8.54
N ALA A 105 1.89 -2.42 -8.46
CA ALA A 105 1.84 -3.80 -7.97
C ALA A 105 2.64 -4.76 -8.87
N LEU A 106 2.63 -4.56 -10.19
CA LEU A 106 3.43 -5.35 -11.12
C LEU A 106 4.93 -5.12 -10.93
N VAL A 107 5.38 -3.86 -10.80
CA VAL A 107 6.79 -3.53 -10.54
C VAL A 107 7.30 -4.24 -9.29
N GLU A 108 6.53 -4.21 -8.20
CA GLU A 108 6.91 -4.88 -6.96
C GLU A 108 6.92 -6.42 -7.07
N ARG A 109 6.07 -7.00 -7.92
CA ARG A 109 6.10 -8.44 -8.22
C ARG A 109 7.32 -8.83 -9.05
N VAL A 110 7.62 -8.04 -10.08
CA VAL A 110 8.82 -8.23 -10.91
C VAL A 110 10.07 -8.13 -10.06
N ARG A 111 10.14 -7.18 -9.13
CA ARG A 111 11.24 -7.10 -8.17
C ARG A 111 11.44 -8.41 -7.39
N GLY A 112 10.38 -8.95 -6.78
CA GLY A 112 10.48 -10.23 -6.08
C GLY A 112 10.97 -11.37 -6.99
N PHE A 113 10.54 -11.36 -8.25
CA PHE A 113 11.00 -12.34 -9.24
C PHE A 113 12.48 -12.16 -9.61
N VAL A 114 12.95 -10.92 -9.76
CA VAL A 114 14.35 -10.63 -10.05
C VAL A 114 15.24 -11.02 -8.86
N ASP A 115 14.81 -10.72 -7.63
CA ASP A 115 15.57 -10.99 -6.41
C ASP A 115 15.60 -12.48 -6.02
N GLY A 116 14.46 -13.18 -6.18
CA GLY A 116 14.25 -14.53 -5.62
C GLY A 116 13.77 -15.59 -6.62
N GLY A 117 13.64 -15.25 -7.91
CA GLY A 117 13.12 -16.14 -8.95
C GLY A 117 11.61 -16.42 -8.82
N ARG A 118 10.90 -15.72 -7.93
CA ARG A 118 9.50 -15.97 -7.61
C ARG A 118 8.69 -14.68 -7.57
N MET A 119 7.49 -14.70 -8.15
CA MET A 119 6.54 -13.61 -8.03
C MET A 119 5.86 -13.67 -6.65
N ASP A 120 6.48 -13.08 -5.63
CA ASP A 120 6.17 -13.30 -4.22
C ASP A 120 4.84 -12.69 -3.73
N ARG A 121 4.22 -11.81 -4.52
CA ARG A 121 2.88 -11.27 -4.24
C ARG A 121 1.83 -11.93 -5.11
N GLY A 122 0.68 -12.21 -4.49
CA GLY A 122 -0.53 -12.68 -5.17
C GLY A 122 -1.02 -11.70 -6.24
N PRO A 123 -1.94 -12.13 -7.12
CA PRO A 123 -2.49 -11.25 -8.14
C PRO A 123 -3.26 -10.09 -7.50
N MET A 124 -3.22 -8.93 -8.15
CA MET A 124 -4.14 -7.83 -7.83
C MET A 124 -5.51 -8.17 -8.41
N VAL A 125 -6.54 -8.13 -7.56
CA VAL A 125 -7.93 -8.36 -7.99
C VAL A 125 -8.64 -7.02 -8.03
N VAL A 126 -9.17 -6.67 -9.21
CA VAL A 126 -10.02 -5.50 -9.40
C VAL A 126 -11.46 -5.97 -9.55
N ALA A 127 -12.33 -5.54 -8.65
CA ALA A 127 -13.74 -5.91 -8.64
C ALA A 127 -14.62 -4.65 -8.66
N SER A 128 -15.78 -4.75 -9.30
CA SER A 128 -16.79 -3.70 -9.33
C SER A 128 -18.17 -4.30 -9.56
N THR A 129 -19.20 -3.61 -9.06
CA THR A 129 -20.61 -3.92 -9.39
C THR A 129 -20.98 -3.52 -10.82
N ASN A 130 -20.14 -2.70 -11.48
CA ASN A 130 -20.31 -2.34 -12.88
C ASN A 130 -19.25 -3.02 -13.74
N ASN A 131 -19.67 -3.97 -14.59
CA ASN A 131 -18.79 -4.70 -15.51
C ASN A 131 -17.95 -3.74 -16.37
N ARG A 132 -18.54 -2.64 -16.87
CA ARG A 132 -17.81 -1.64 -17.68
C ARG A 132 -16.65 -1.00 -16.91
N ALA A 133 -16.76 -0.86 -15.59
CA ALA A 133 -15.66 -0.30 -14.80
C ALA A 133 -14.46 -1.26 -14.73
N VAL A 134 -14.72 -2.58 -14.63
CA VAL A 134 -13.66 -3.60 -14.69
C VAL A 134 -13.01 -3.60 -16.07
N ASP A 135 -13.84 -3.58 -17.12
CA ASP A 135 -13.35 -3.62 -18.50
C ASP A 135 -12.49 -2.39 -18.82
N ASN A 136 -12.90 -1.19 -18.39
CA ASN A 136 -12.14 0.06 -18.58
C ASN A 136 -10.78 0.06 -17.86
N VAL A 137 -10.61 -0.70 -16.77
CA VAL A 137 -9.32 -0.87 -16.09
C VAL A 137 -8.46 -1.89 -16.82
N LEU A 138 -9.07 -2.98 -17.28
CA LEU A 138 -8.37 -4.13 -17.89
C LEU A 138 -7.92 -3.85 -19.33
N GLU A 139 -8.74 -3.20 -20.15
CA GLU A 139 -8.50 -2.99 -21.57
C GLU A 139 -7.13 -2.33 -21.84
N PRO A 140 -6.70 -1.28 -21.12
CA PRO A 140 -5.36 -0.72 -21.27
C PRO A 140 -4.19 -1.65 -20.90
N LEU A 141 -4.44 -2.70 -20.10
CA LEU A 141 -3.42 -3.63 -19.62
C LEU A 141 -3.37 -4.93 -20.42
N ALA A 142 -4.45 -5.25 -21.14
CA ALA A 142 -4.65 -6.57 -21.73
C ALA A 142 -5.05 -6.55 -23.21
N ALA A 143 -5.68 -5.47 -23.68
CA ALA A 143 -6.28 -5.41 -24.99
C ALA A 143 -5.81 -4.25 -25.89
N GLY A 144 -5.29 -3.16 -25.32
CA GLY A 144 -4.83 -1.97 -26.05
C GLY A 144 -3.46 -2.08 -26.74
N ASP A 145 -2.82 -0.93 -27.01
CA ASP A 145 -1.53 -0.78 -27.74
C ASP A 145 -0.29 -1.35 -27.03
N TRP A 146 -0.48 -2.17 -26.00
CA TRP A 146 0.61 -2.81 -25.28
C TRP A 146 1.31 -3.85 -26.18
N PRO A 147 2.62 -3.73 -26.44
CA PRO A 147 3.33 -4.63 -27.36
C PRO A 147 3.64 -6.01 -26.76
N GLY A 148 3.46 -6.17 -25.45
CA GLY A 148 3.73 -7.43 -24.74
C GLY A 148 2.50 -8.35 -24.61
N PRO A 149 2.63 -9.44 -23.84
CA PRO A 149 1.48 -10.30 -23.55
C PRO A 149 0.47 -9.55 -22.67
N PRO A 150 -0.82 -9.91 -22.73
CA PRO A 150 -1.83 -9.39 -21.81
C PRO A 150 -1.37 -9.50 -20.35
N LEU A 151 -1.40 -8.38 -19.61
CA LEU A 151 -0.94 -8.32 -18.21
C LEU A 151 -2.05 -8.59 -17.19
N GLY A 152 -3.27 -8.86 -17.66
CA GLY A 152 -4.44 -9.10 -16.83
C GLY A 152 -5.38 -10.11 -17.45
N LEU A 153 -6.27 -10.66 -16.60
CA LEU A 153 -7.26 -11.64 -16.99
C LEU A 153 -8.65 -11.17 -16.55
N ARG A 154 -9.62 -11.17 -17.47
CA ARG A 154 -11.03 -10.99 -17.11
C ARG A 154 -11.54 -12.29 -16.52
N VAL A 155 -12.21 -12.24 -15.37
CA VAL A 155 -12.90 -13.39 -14.77
C VAL A 155 -14.34 -13.00 -14.49
N GLY A 156 -15.30 -13.90 -14.73
CA GLY A 156 -16.71 -13.63 -14.54
C GLY A 156 -17.56 -14.90 -14.63
N ASN A 157 -18.82 -14.75 -15.02
CA ASN A 157 -19.72 -15.88 -15.29
C ASN A 157 -19.23 -16.70 -16.50
N LEU A 158 -19.96 -17.78 -16.82
CA LEU A 158 -19.63 -18.67 -17.94
C LEU A 158 -19.51 -17.92 -19.28
N GLU A 159 -20.39 -16.94 -19.53
CA GLU A 159 -20.38 -16.14 -20.75
C GLU A 159 -19.12 -15.28 -20.86
N VAL A 160 -18.78 -14.54 -19.80
CA VAL A 160 -17.54 -13.73 -19.73
C VAL A 160 -16.32 -14.63 -19.87
N THR A 161 -16.37 -15.82 -19.27
CA THR A 161 -15.27 -16.79 -19.35
C THR A 161 -15.09 -17.31 -20.77
N ALA A 162 -16.18 -17.73 -21.42
CA ALA A 162 -16.14 -18.27 -22.78
C ALA A 162 -15.76 -17.23 -23.85
N THR A 163 -15.89 -15.94 -23.53
CA THR A 163 -15.58 -14.83 -24.45
C THR A 163 -14.25 -14.16 -24.07
N ALA A 164 -14.30 -13.19 -23.15
CA ALA A 164 -13.17 -12.32 -22.81
C ALA A 164 -11.99 -13.09 -22.20
N THR A 165 -12.23 -14.07 -21.32
CA THR A 165 -11.14 -14.84 -20.68
C THR A 165 -10.40 -15.70 -21.71
N VAL A 166 -11.14 -16.47 -22.52
CA VAL A 166 -10.57 -17.34 -23.55
C VAL A 166 -9.80 -16.51 -24.58
N GLU A 167 -10.31 -15.36 -25.00
CA GLU A 167 -9.62 -14.47 -25.93
C GLU A 167 -8.25 -14.00 -25.38
N LEU A 168 -8.20 -13.53 -24.13
CA LEU A 168 -6.96 -13.07 -23.50
C LEU A 168 -5.94 -14.20 -23.31
N ILE A 169 -6.40 -15.40 -22.96
CA ILE A 169 -5.54 -16.59 -22.88
C ILE A 169 -4.98 -16.92 -24.27
N GLY A 170 -5.83 -16.95 -25.30
CA GLY A 170 -5.41 -17.19 -26.68
C GLY A 170 -4.37 -16.18 -27.17
N ARG A 171 -4.58 -14.89 -26.89
CA ARG A 171 -3.57 -13.84 -27.18
C ARG A 171 -2.25 -14.07 -26.47
N THR A 172 -2.29 -14.51 -25.21
CA THR A 172 -1.08 -14.82 -24.44
C THR A 172 -0.33 -16.00 -25.04
N LEU A 173 -1.03 -17.08 -25.39
CA LEU A 173 -0.44 -18.25 -26.04
C LEU A 173 0.21 -17.89 -27.38
N ASN A 174 -0.51 -17.16 -28.24
CA ASN A 174 0.03 -16.70 -29.52
C ASN A 174 1.28 -15.83 -29.35
N TRP A 175 1.30 -14.95 -28.33
CA TRP A 175 2.47 -14.13 -28.03
C TRP A 175 3.65 -15.00 -27.59
N LEU A 176 3.43 -15.98 -26.71
CA LEU A 176 4.46 -16.90 -26.25
C LEU A 176 5.02 -17.77 -27.39
N GLU A 177 4.16 -18.23 -28.31
CA GLU A 177 4.60 -18.99 -29.49
C GLU A 177 5.46 -18.13 -30.42
N ALA A 178 5.04 -16.90 -30.70
CA ALA A 178 5.77 -15.96 -31.55
C ALA A 178 7.12 -15.53 -30.96
N HIS A 179 7.28 -15.59 -29.63
CA HIS A 179 8.51 -15.24 -28.91
C HIS A 179 9.23 -16.47 -28.35
N SER A 180 8.89 -17.67 -28.84
CA SER A 180 9.62 -18.87 -28.47
C SER A 180 11.05 -18.80 -29.02
N THR A 181 12.02 -19.01 -28.14
CA THR A 181 13.45 -19.05 -28.48
C THR A 181 14.11 -20.21 -27.74
N ASP A 182 15.34 -20.55 -28.11
CA ASP A 182 16.06 -21.61 -27.43
C ASP A 182 16.39 -21.20 -25.99
N ALA A 183 16.51 -22.18 -25.09
CA ALA A 183 16.65 -21.92 -23.66
C ALA A 183 17.89 -21.08 -23.32
N VAL A 184 19.00 -21.24 -24.06
CA VAL A 184 20.25 -20.52 -23.79
C VAL A 184 20.10 -19.05 -24.14
N THR A 185 19.51 -18.76 -25.30
CA THR A 185 19.19 -17.38 -25.71
C THR A 185 18.17 -16.75 -24.77
N ALA A 186 17.14 -17.48 -24.36
CA ALA A 186 16.13 -17.00 -23.41
C ALA A 186 16.73 -16.64 -22.05
N GLU A 187 17.61 -17.48 -21.52
CA GLU A 187 18.26 -17.28 -20.22
C GLU A 187 19.20 -16.08 -20.24
N ALA A 188 20.02 -15.94 -21.29
CA ALA A 188 20.89 -14.77 -21.45
C ALA A 188 20.11 -13.46 -21.58
N ALA A 189 18.99 -13.47 -22.34
CA ALA A 189 18.11 -12.31 -22.45
C ALA A 189 17.45 -11.97 -21.11
N LEU A 190 16.98 -12.99 -20.38
CA LEU A 190 16.37 -12.82 -19.06
C LEU A 190 17.36 -12.20 -18.05
N ASP A 191 18.60 -12.64 -18.05
CA ASP A 191 19.62 -12.10 -17.15
C ASP A 191 19.99 -10.64 -17.49
N ALA A 192 20.03 -10.30 -18.79
CA ALA A 192 20.20 -8.92 -19.22
C ALA A 192 19.03 -8.03 -18.77
N GLU A 193 17.79 -8.49 -18.91
CA GLU A 193 16.58 -7.77 -18.47
C GLU A 193 16.52 -7.62 -16.95
N LYS A 194 16.90 -8.66 -16.19
CA LYS A 194 17.03 -8.57 -14.73
C LYS A 194 18.04 -7.51 -14.30
N ALA A 195 19.21 -7.48 -14.95
CA ALA A 195 20.24 -6.49 -14.68
C ALA A 195 19.76 -5.06 -15.01
N ALA A 196 19.09 -4.88 -16.14
CA ALA A 196 18.51 -3.60 -16.54
C ALA A 196 17.42 -3.13 -15.56
N PHE A 197 16.53 -4.04 -15.15
CA PHE A 197 15.50 -3.78 -14.15
C PHE A 197 16.12 -3.34 -12.82
N ASN A 198 17.12 -4.07 -12.31
CA ASN A 198 17.78 -3.74 -11.05
C ASN A 198 18.43 -2.36 -11.09
N GLY A 199 19.18 -2.05 -12.16
CA GLY A 199 19.78 -0.73 -12.31
C GLY A 199 18.74 0.41 -12.33
N ALA A 200 17.62 0.21 -13.04
CA ALA A 200 16.52 1.18 -13.06
C ALA A 200 15.83 1.31 -11.70
N PHE A 201 15.63 0.19 -10.99
CA PHE A 201 14.97 0.15 -9.70
C PHE A 201 15.82 0.78 -8.58
N GLU A 202 17.14 0.56 -8.61
CA GLU A 202 18.10 1.21 -7.71
C GLU A 202 18.10 2.72 -7.92
N ALA A 203 18.21 3.17 -9.18
CA ALA A 203 18.15 4.59 -9.51
C ALA A 203 16.84 5.25 -9.04
N LEU A 204 15.71 4.55 -9.20
CA LEU A 204 14.41 5.01 -8.70
C LEU A 204 14.39 5.05 -7.16
N THR A 205 14.94 4.05 -6.50
CA THR A 205 15.01 3.98 -5.03
C THR A 205 15.82 5.14 -4.46
N ASP A 206 16.95 5.48 -5.08
CA ASP A 206 17.77 6.61 -4.69
C ASP A 206 17.05 7.95 -4.90
N ALA A 207 16.37 8.10 -6.04
CA ALA A 207 15.56 9.28 -6.33
C ALA A 207 14.39 9.46 -5.36
N ASP A 208 13.76 8.36 -4.94
CA ASP A 208 12.62 8.36 -4.01
C ASP A 208 13.04 8.45 -2.53
N ALA A 209 14.31 8.27 -2.20
CA ALA A 209 14.78 8.24 -0.81
C ALA A 209 14.35 9.48 0.02
N PRO A 210 14.37 10.73 -0.50
CA PRO A 210 13.82 11.88 0.21
C PRO A 210 12.32 11.78 0.47
N ARG A 211 11.54 11.29 -0.50
CA ARG A 211 10.09 11.10 -0.38
C ARG A 211 9.75 10.03 0.65
N VAL A 212 10.46 8.90 0.63
CA VAL A 212 10.32 7.82 1.61
C VAL A 212 10.57 8.33 3.03
N ARG A 213 11.62 9.14 3.24
CA ARG A 213 11.89 9.77 4.54
C ARG A 213 10.75 10.70 4.96
N ALA A 214 10.27 11.55 4.04
CA ALA A 214 9.17 12.46 4.32
C ALA A 214 7.86 11.73 4.68
N LEU A 215 7.55 10.64 3.97
CA LEU A 215 6.40 9.78 4.27
C LEU A 215 6.53 9.12 5.65
N ALA A 216 7.68 8.53 5.95
CA ALA A 216 7.93 7.89 7.24
C ALA A 216 7.87 8.88 8.42
N ASP A 217 8.34 10.12 8.22
CA ASP A 217 8.24 11.16 9.23
C ASP A 217 6.78 11.65 9.41
N ALA A 218 6.01 11.77 8.32
CA ALA A 218 4.59 12.12 8.38
C ALA A 218 3.76 11.03 9.09
N ASP A 219 3.99 9.75 8.76
CA ASP A 219 3.34 8.61 9.42
C ASP A 219 3.65 8.59 10.92
N ARG A 220 4.93 8.82 11.29
CA ARG A 220 5.34 8.90 12.70
C ARG A 220 4.68 10.07 13.43
N GLN A 221 4.55 11.22 12.78
CA GLN A 221 3.87 12.38 13.37
C GLN A 221 2.38 12.11 13.59
N ALA A 222 1.70 11.46 12.63
CA ALA A 222 0.31 11.09 12.75
C ALA A 222 0.09 10.08 13.90
N GLU A 223 0.94 9.06 14.00
CA GLU A 223 0.90 8.09 15.10
C GLU A 223 1.07 8.76 16.47
N LEU A 224 2.04 9.68 16.60
CA LEU A 224 2.25 10.42 17.84
C LEU A 224 1.04 11.31 18.18
N ALA A 225 0.44 11.97 17.20
CA ALA A 225 -0.73 12.83 17.41
C ALA A 225 -1.94 12.02 17.87
N GLU A 226 -2.20 10.86 17.27
CA GLU A 226 -3.29 9.96 17.67
C GLU A 226 -3.10 9.47 19.12
N ARG A 227 -1.87 9.08 19.48
CA ARG A 227 -1.54 8.64 20.84
C ARG A 227 -1.72 9.75 21.85
N VAL A 228 -1.27 10.97 21.54
CA VAL A 228 -1.49 12.14 22.40
C VAL A 228 -2.98 12.39 22.61
N ALA A 229 -3.79 12.37 21.53
CA ALA A 229 -5.24 12.57 21.63
C ALA A 229 -5.93 11.47 22.47
N ALA A 230 -5.54 10.20 22.30
CA ALA A 230 -6.06 9.09 23.11
C ALA A 230 -5.73 9.27 24.60
N HIS A 231 -4.53 9.77 24.92
CA HIS A 231 -4.13 10.04 26.29
C HIS A 231 -4.81 11.28 26.89
N GLU A 232 -5.00 12.34 26.12
CA GLU A 232 -5.79 13.51 26.53
C GLU A 232 -7.23 13.11 26.88
N ALA A 233 -7.85 12.26 26.06
CA ALA A 233 -9.17 11.70 26.34
C ALA A 233 -9.18 10.85 27.63
N ALA A 234 -8.18 9.98 27.83
CA ALA A 234 -8.07 9.16 29.03
C ALA A 234 -7.86 9.98 30.32
N LEU A 235 -7.13 11.10 30.23
CA LEU A 235 -6.94 12.03 31.35
C LEU A 235 -8.19 12.87 31.65
N ALA A 236 -9.02 13.13 30.64
CA ALA A 236 -10.29 13.84 30.80
C ALA A 236 -11.36 12.99 31.54
N ASP A 237 -11.31 11.67 31.41
CA ASP A 237 -12.24 10.72 32.05
C ASP A 237 -11.92 10.39 33.53
N GLY A 238 -10.85 10.97 34.10
CA GLY A 238 -10.51 10.89 35.53
C GLY A 238 -9.00 10.79 35.80
N PRO A 239 -8.53 10.98 37.05
CA PRO A 239 -7.11 10.96 37.36
C PRO A 239 -6.55 9.56 37.14
N ALA A 240 -5.75 9.39 36.10
CA ALA A 240 -5.00 8.17 35.86
C ALA A 240 -4.00 7.93 37.02
N ASP A 241 -4.06 6.76 37.66
CA ASP A 241 -3.13 6.40 38.73
C ASP A 241 -1.66 6.50 38.27
N ALA A 242 -0.74 6.74 39.20
CA ALA A 242 0.71 6.87 38.93
C ALA A 242 1.34 5.75 38.04
N PRO A 243 0.88 4.48 38.04
CA PRO A 243 1.36 3.45 37.11
C PRO A 243 1.03 3.75 35.64
N THR A 244 -0.03 4.51 35.37
CA THR A 244 -0.51 4.88 34.03
C THR A 244 0.23 6.11 33.48
N LEU A 245 0.67 7.01 34.36
CA LEU A 245 1.42 8.24 34.01
C LEU A 245 2.92 8.00 33.76
N ARG A 246 3.49 6.95 34.36
CA ARG A 246 4.95 6.68 34.30
C ARG A 246 5.46 6.29 32.91
N PRO A 247 4.76 5.43 32.13
CA PRO A 247 5.13 5.16 30.74
C PRO A 247 5.03 6.44 29.90
N LEU A 248 3.98 7.25 30.11
CA LEU A 248 3.71 8.50 29.38
C LEU A 248 4.83 9.53 29.55
N LEU A 249 5.30 9.73 30.78
CA LEU A 249 6.43 10.61 31.07
C LEU A 249 7.73 10.08 30.45
N THR A 250 7.96 8.77 30.48
CA THR A 250 9.17 8.16 29.94
C THR A 250 9.24 8.34 28.42
N GLU A 251 8.14 8.11 27.71
CA GLU A 251 8.07 8.26 26.26
C GLU A 251 8.08 9.72 25.81
N ALA A 252 7.41 10.61 26.53
CA ALA A 252 7.49 12.05 26.28
C ALA A 252 8.94 12.55 26.44
N ILE A 253 9.66 12.03 27.45
CA ILE A 253 11.09 12.32 27.65
C ILE A 253 11.92 11.77 26.48
N GLU A 254 11.69 10.55 26.00
CA GLU A 254 12.42 10.00 24.84
C GLU A 254 12.16 10.80 23.55
N ALA A 255 10.90 11.11 23.25
CA ALA A 255 10.53 11.91 22.08
C ALA A 255 11.14 13.32 22.13
N LEU A 256 11.11 13.96 23.30
CA LEU A 256 11.74 15.25 23.53
C LEU A 256 13.28 15.16 23.43
N THR A 257 13.89 14.09 23.93
CA THR A 257 15.34 13.86 23.83
C THR A 257 15.76 13.68 22.36
N GLY A 258 14.97 12.97 21.55
CA GLY A 258 15.18 12.86 20.11
C GLY A 258 15.05 14.19 19.37
N LEU A 259 14.09 15.04 19.78
CA LEU A 259 13.91 16.40 19.25
C LEU A 259 15.09 17.31 19.61
N VAL A 260 15.58 17.23 20.85
CA VAL A 260 16.79 17.95 21.30
C VAL A 260 18.01 17.49 20.50
N GLY A 261 18.21 16.19 20.30
CA GLY A 261 19.31 15.67 19.48
C GLY A 261 19.26 16.13 18.01
N LYS A 262 18.05 16.20 17.43
CA LYS A 262 17.84 16.76 16.08
C LYS A 262 18.15 18.26 16.05
N LEU A 263 17.72 19.02 17.05
CA LEU A 263 18.02 20.45 17.18
C LEU A 263 19.52 20.71 17.35
N GLU A 264 20.22 19.91 18.14
CA GLU A 264 21.69 19.98 18.30
C GLU A 264 22.44 19.59 17.01
N SER A 265 21.89 18.65 16.23
CA SER A 265 22.44 18.32 14.91
C SER A 265 22.22 19.44 13.89
N LEU A 266 21.06 20.10 13.96
CA LEU A 266 20.73 21.30 13.19
C LEU A 266 21.61 22.47 13.61
N GLU A 267 21.87 22.65 14.91
CA GLU A 267 22.79 23.66 15.44
C GLU A 267 24.21 23.45 14.92
N ARG A 268 24.71 22.20 14.91
CA ARG A 268 26.01 21.86 14.30
C ARG A 268 26.06 22.11 12.79
N VAL A 269 24.95 21.94 12.08
CA VAL A 269 24.83 22.26 10.65
C VAL A 269 24.67 23.77 10.41
N LEU A 270 24.08 24.48 11.37
CA LEU A 270 23.78 25.91 11.35
C LEU A 270 24.83 26.76 12.09
N ASP A 271 25.99 26.19 12.44
CA ASP A 271 27.12 26.82 13.14
C ASP A 271 27.87 27.85 12.27
N GLY A 272 27.09 28.64 11.53
CA GLY A 272 27.44 29.91 10.91
C GLY A 272 26.37 31.00 11.08
N ARG A 273 25.15 30.72 11.56
CA ARG A 273 24.10 31.76 11.75
C ARG A 273 23.19 31.53 12.97
N ARG A 274 23.67 32.06 14.10
CA ARG A 274 23.01 32.67 15.28
C ARG A 274 22.05 31.85 16.16
N THR A 275 22.52 31.72 17.40
CA THR A 275 22.17 30.94 18.59
C THR A 275 21.56 31.80 19.72
N GLU A 276 20.27 32.12 19.68
CA GLU A 276 19.62 32.81 20.82
C GLU A 276 18.22 32.26 21.15
N VAL A 277 17.40 32.00 20.13
CA VAL A 277 16.06 31.43 20.33
C VAL A 277 16.14 29.96 20.81
N LEU A 278 17.05 29.17 20.23
CA LEU A 278 17.22 27.75 20.60
C LEU A 278 17.76 27.56 22.02
N ALA A 279 18.74 28.37 22.43
CA ALA A 279 19.28 28.35 23.79
C ALA A 279 18.21 28.69 24.84
N THR A 280 17.36 29.67 24.53
CA THR A 280 16.26 30.10 25.41
C THR A 280 15.18 29.01 25.56
N VAL A 281 14.86 28.32 24.47
CA VAL A 281 13.90 27.19 24.49
C VAL A 281 14.50 26.03 25.29
N LEU A 282 15.74 25.63 25.03
CA LEU A 282 16.41 24.53 25.74
C LEU A 282 16.54 24.79 27.25
N ASP A 283 16.88 26.02 27.66
CA ASP A 283 17.02 26.37 29.07
C ASP A 283 15.67 26.40 29.82
N ARG A 284 14.60 26.85 29.14
CA ARG A 284 13.24 26.78 29.69
C ARG A 284 12.80 25.32 29.89
N TRP A 285 13.15 24.43 28.96
CA TRP A 285 12.80 23.00 29.04
C TRP A 285 13.59 22.25 30.12
N ARG A 286 14.89 22.53 30.28
CA ARG A 286 15.71 21.93 31.36
C ARG A 286 15.19 22.26 32.76
N ARG A 287 14.52 23.40 32.93
CA ARG A 287 13.87 23.79 34.19
C ARG A 287 12.55 23.06 34.45
N ILE A 288 11.83 22.70 33.39
CA ILE A 288 10.57 21.92 33.50
C ILE A 288 10.88 20.46 33.83
N ALA A 289 11.90 19.85 33.20
CA ALA A 289 12.26 18.45 33.40
C ALA A 289 12.89 18.11 34.77
N LYS A 290 13.26 19.12 35.57
CA LYS A 290 13.83 18.94 36.93
C LYS A 290 12.80 19.08 38.06
N ARG A 291 11.55 19.37 37.74
CA ARG A 291 10.42 19.42 38.68
C ARG A 291 9.58 18.17 38.53
#